data_AF-A0A7V8SXE3-F1
#
_entry.id   AF-A0A7V8SXE3-F1
#
_cell.length_a   1.000
_cell.length_b   1.000
_cell.length_c   1.000
_cell.angle_alpha   90.00
_cell.angle_beta   90.00
_cell.angle_gamma   90.00
#
_symmetry.space_group_name_H-M   'P 1'
#
loop_
_entity.id
_entity.type
_entity.pdbx_description
1 polymer ?
#
loop_
_entity_poly.entity_id
_entity_poly.type
_entity_poly.pdbx_seq_one_letter_code
_entity_poly.pdbx_strand_id
1 'polypeptide(L)'
;MTTLGPITTVGTYEFQVGDLLHDTTFNRWSQSQIDTYINTARKQLVMDTGCLRSLQNLYLTAGVEQYLFGQVTGAVITNGGTGYSGPSVVFTGGGGSSQAVATLTQSGGAVNTITFTSFGSGYTSTPTATISDTGAGTGASLAVGFINVLTFDVLDIHPLWGTQRYSLDWYPFRTFSALFRQWTAAAYQRQPVAWAVYGDNSVFIGPPPDQSYNIEFDTIIMPTPFAVADTTTVDAIPNMAQDPIQFYAAYLAKKNAQNYGEAEQHLNDYHRRLMEVTAVYTGRIKSQYGTGVSVP
;
A
#
# COMPACT_ATOMS: atom_id res chain seq x y z
N MET A 1 19.63 -15.28 22.39
CA MET A 1 19.55 -14.21 21.38
C MET A 1 19.93 -14.83 20.03
N THR A 2 19.14 -15.79 19.57
CA THR A 2 19.47 -16.72 18.48
C THR A 2 18.83 -16.24 17.18
N THR A 3 19.66 -15.57 16.38
CA THR A 3 19.68 -15.58 14.91
C THR A 3 18.33 -15.77 14.22
N LEU A 4 17.77 -14.66 13.72
CA LEU A 4 16.84 -14.65 12.59
C LEU A 4 17.36 -15.65 11.54
N GLY A 5 16.48 -16.50 11.00
CA GLY A 5 16.83 -17.47 9.96
C GLY A 5 17.51 -16.82 8.74
N PRO A 6 18.10 -17.62 7.83
CA PRO A 6 18.77 -17.09 6.64
C PRO A 6 17.85 -16.15 5.87
N ILE A 7 18.42 -15.06 5.34
CA ILE A 7 17.67 -14.09 4.53
C ILE A 7 17.13 -14.83 3.30
N THR A 8 15.81 -14.87 3.17
CA THR A 8 15.17 -15.51 2.01
C THR A 8 15.22 -14.58 0.81
N THR A 9 15.99 -14.99 -0.19
CA THR A 9 16.00 -14.36 -1.52
C THR A 9 15.07 -15.13 -2.47
N VAL A 10 14.81 -14.56 -3.64
CA VAL A 10 14.10 -15.30 -4.72
C VAL A 10 14.76 -16.66 -4.99
N GLY A 11 16.09 -16.70 -5.12
CA GLY A 11 16.83 -17.95 -5.33
C GLY A 11 16.69 -18.96 -4.20
N THR A 12 16.44 -18.50 -2.96
CA THR A 12 16.15 -19.38 -1.83
C THR A 12 14.80 -20.07 -2.01
N TYR A 13 13.76 -19.33 -2.43
CA TYR A 13 12.45 -19.91 -2.75
C TYR A 13 12.50 -20.83 -3.96
N GLU A 14 13.19 -20.44 -5.03
CA GLU A 14 13.35 -21.27 -6.22
C GLU A 14 13.95 -22.64 -5.88
N PHE A 15 15.01 -22.65 -5.06
CA PHE A 15 15.63 -23.87 -4.58
C PHE A 15 14.67 -24.71 -3.71
N GLN A 16 14.02 -24.09 -2.72
CA GLN A 16 13.06 -24.75 -1.83
C GLN A 16 11.88 -25.39 -2.59
N VAL A 17 11.31 -24.66 -3.55
CA VAL A 17 10.23 -25.15 -4.40
C VAL A 17 10.75 -26.26 -5.33
N GLY A 18 11.92 -26.09 -5.93
CA GLY A 18 12.57 -27.13 -6.73
C GLY A 18 12.76 -28.43 -5.96
N ASP A 19 13.17 -28.35 -4.69
CA ASP A 19 13.34 -29.52 -3.80
C ASP A 19 12.00 -30.23 -3.54
N LEU A 20 10.94 -29.48 -3.21
CA LEU A 20 9.58 -30.02 -3.03
C LEU A 20 9.01 -30.67 -4.29
N LEU A 21 9.37 -30.14 -5.46
CA LEU A 21 8.92 -30.66 -6.75
C LEU A 21 9.80 -31.79 -7.30
N HIS A 22 10.97 -32.02 -6.69
CA HIS A 22 12.05 -32.87 -7.20
C HIS A 22 12.56 -32.43 -8.59
N ASP A 23 12.68 -31.12 -8.79
CA ASP A 23 13.12 -30.47 -10.03
C ASP A 23 14.00 -29.24 -9.75
N THR A 24 15.11 -29.42 -9.05
CA THR A 24 16.05 -28.33 -8.71
C THR A 24 16.81 -27.76 -9.91
N THR A 25 16.76 -28.44 -11.06
CA THR A 25 17.39 -28.01 -12.31
C THR A 25 16.40 -27.38 -13.30
N PHE A 26 15.12 -27.22 -12.92
CA PHE A 26 14.08 -26.59 -13.75
C PHE A 26 13.85 -27.29 -15.11
N ASN A 27 13.97 -28.63 -15.14
CA ASN A 27 13.77 -29.42 -16.36
C ASN A 27 12.29 -29.62 -16.69
N ARG A 28 11.42 -29.66 -15.67
CA ARG A 28 9.97 -29.91 -15.82
C ARG A 28 9.16 -28.64 -15.66
N TRP A 29 9.56 -27.76 -14.74
CA TRP A 29 9.03 -26.40 -14.61
C TRP A 29 10.15 -25.41 -14.86
N SER A 30 9.97 -24.54 -15.85
CA SER A 30 10.94 -23.47 -16.10
C SER A 30 11.04 -22.53 -14.90
N GLN A 31 12.20 -21.88 -14.74
CA GLN A 31 12.44 -20.91 -13.67
C GLN A 31 11.36 -19.81 -13.64
N SER A 32 10.96 -19.28 -14.80
CA SER A 32 9.90 -18.27 -14.90
C SER A 32 8.53 -18.76 -14.41
N GLN A 33 8.20 -20.05 -14.57
CA GLN A 33 6.97 -20.62 -14.02
C GLN A 33 7.05 -20.69 -12.49
N ILE A 34 8.21 -21.11 -11.96
CA ILE A 34 8.46 -21.14 -10.51
C ILE A 34 8.36 -19.73 -9.92
N ASP A 35 8.96 -18.71 -10.54
CA ASP A 35 8.84 -17.30 -10.12
C ASP A 35 7.37 -16.85 -10.06
N THR A 36 6.58 -17.25 -11.05
CA THR A 36 5.14 -16.93 -11.11
C THR A 36 4.38 -17.58 -9.96
N TYR A 37 4.68 -18.83 -9.64
CA TYR A 37 4.07 -19.53 -8.51
C TYR A 37 4.50 -18.95 -7.17
N ILE A 38 5.77 -18.61 -7.00
CA ILE A 38 6.30 -17.94 -5.80
C ILE A 38 5.62 -16.58 -5.61
N ASN A 39 5.54 -15.75 -6.66
CA ASN A 39 4.86 -14.45 -6.59
C ASN A 39 3.37 -14.59 -6.24
N THR A 40 2.71 -15.65 -6.73
CA THR A 40 1.31 -15.94 -6.38
C THR A 40 1.18 -16.40 -4.92
N ALA A 41 2.07 -17.26 -4.46
CA ALA A 41 2.12 -17.75 -3.09
C ALA A 41 2.38 -16.63 -2.07
N ARG A 42 3.29 -15.70 -2.39
CA ARG A 42 3.56 -14.51 -1.57
C ARG A 42 2.33 -13.63 -1.40
N LYS A 43 1.60 -13.38 -2.49
CA LYS A 43 0.32 -12.66 -2.42
C LYS A 43 -0.69 -13.40 -1.55
N GLN A 44 -0.83 -14.71 -1.75
CA GLN A 44 -1.78 -15.51 -0.98
C GLN A 44 -1.48 -15.46 0.53
N LEU A 45 -0.22 -15.65 0.92
CA LEU A 45 0.19 -15.53 2.32
C LEU A 45 -0.19 -14.17 2.92
N VAL A 46 0.13 -13.06 2.24
CA VAL A 46 -0.20 -11.73 2.74
C VAL A 46 -1.70 -11.51 2.85
N MET A 47 -2.50 -12.06 1.92
CA MET A 47 -3.96 -12.01 1.99
C MET A 47 -4.52 -12.82 3.15
N ASP A 48 -3.90 -13.94 3.51
CA ASP A 48 -4.38 -14.81 4.58
C ASP A 48 -3.92 -14.37 5.98
N THR A 49 -2.83 -13.59 6.06
CA THR A 49 -2.17 -13.27 7.35
C THR A 49 -2.03 -11.77 7.63
N GLY A 50 -2.10 -10.91 6.61
CA GLY A 50 -1.79 -9.49 6.77
C GLY A 50 -0.36 -9.20 7.22
N CYS A 51 0.57 -10.16 7.09
CA CYS A 51 1.91 -10.08 7.68
C CYS A 51 2.79 -8.95 7.13
N LEU A 52 2.53 -8.51 5.89
CA LEU A 52 3.26 -7.41 5.26
C LEU A 52 2.58 -6.07 5.56
N ARG A 53 2.89 -5.53 6.74
CA ARG A 53 2.40 -4.23 7.19
C ARG A 53 3.35 -3.10 6.81
N SER A 54 2.79 -1.93 6.54
CA SER A 54 3.53 -0.72 6.25
C SER A 54 2.79 0.50 6.77
N LEU A 55 3.54 1.39 7.43
CA LEU A 55 3.06 2.72 7.79
C LEU A 55 3.29 3.68 6.61
N GLN A 56 2.21 4.14 6.01
CA GLN A 56 2.23 5.10 4.91
C GLN A 56 2.03 6.52 5.45
N ASN A 57 3.08 7.35 5.36
CA ASN A 57 3.03 8.77 5.70
C ASN A 57 2.53 9.56 4.50
N LEU A 58 1.41 10.26 4.68
CA LEU A 58 0.74 10.98 3.59
C LEU A 58 0.09 12.27 4.09
N TYR A 59 -0.58 13.00 3.19
CA TYR A 59 -1.25 14.24 3.51
C TYR A 59 -2.73 14.16 3.14
N LEU A 60 -3.61 14.56 4.06
CA LEU A 60 -4.99 14.84 3.71
C LEU A 60 -5.09 16.20 3.05
N THR A 61 -5.88 16.29 1.98
CA THR A 61 -6.24 17.56 1.34
C THR A 61 -7.54 18.09 1.95
N ALA A 62 -7.59 19.38 2.27
CA ALA A 62 -8.79 20.05 2.76
C ALA A 62 -9.99 19.83 1.83
N GLY A 63 -11.16 19.55 2.40
CA GLY A 63 -12.40 19.31 1.67
C GLY A 63 -12.47 18.00 0.89
N VAL A 64 -11.45 17.12 0.96
CA VAL A 64 -11.47 15.82 0.29
C VAL A 64 -11.93 14.73 1.26
N GLU A 65 -13.04 14.06 0.93
CA GLU A 65 -13.58 12.98 1.77
C GLU A 65 -13.13 11.58 1.32
N GLN A 66 -12.76 11.39 0.05
CA GLN A 66 -12.45 10.08 -0.52
C GLN A 66 -11.00 10.02 -0.99
N TYR A 67 -10.31 8.95 -0.60
CA TYR A 67 -8.97 8.64 -1.02
C TYR A 67 -8.90 7.26 -1.66
N LEU A 68 -8.50 7.19 -2.93
CA LEU A 68 -8.28 5.94 -3.65
C LEU A 68 -6.88 5.38 -3.35
N PHE A 69 -6.70 4.08 -3.56
CA PHE A 69 -5.38 3.47 -3.55
C PHE A 69 -4.68 3.76 -4.88
N GLY A 70 -3.39 4.08 -4.83
CA GLY A 70 -2.60 4.45 -5.99
C GLY A 70 -2.73 5.89 -6.43
N GLN A 71 -3.35 6.80 -5.68
CA GLN A 71 -3.39 8.23 -6.00
C GLN A 71 -2.53 9.07 -5.05
N VAL A 72 -2.17 10.27 -5.47
CA VAL A 72 -1.72 11.32 -4.56
C VAL A 72 -2.87 11.67 -3.61
N THR A 73 -2.58 11.90 -2.34
CA THR A 73 -3.60 12.28 -1.35
C THR A 73 -3.55 13.75 -0.98
N GLY A 74 -2.38 14.36 -1.14
CA GLY A 74 -2.13 15.76 -0.92
C GLY A 74 -0.65 16.09 -0.97
N ALA A 75 -0.34 17.35 -0.74
CA ALA A 75 1.02 17.83 -0.61
C ALA A 75 1.05 19.03 0.35
N VAL A 76 2.19 19.22 0.99
CA VAL A 76 2.46 20.37 1.84
C VAL A 76 3.68 21.13 1.32
N ILE A 77 3.62 22.45 1.42
CA ILE A 77 4.74 23.32 1.08
C ILE A 77 5.72 23.29 2.24
N THR A 78 6.92 22.76 1.99
CA THR A 78 8.01 22.68 2.98
C THR A 78 8.90 23.91 2.94
N ASN A 79 8.97 24.58 1.79
CA ASN A 79 9.59 25.88 1.62
C ASN A 79 8.80 26.66 0.55
N GLY A 80 8.35 27.88 0.85
CA GLY A 80 7.66 28.74 -0.11
C GLY A 80 8.58 29.40 -1.13
N GLY A 81 9.90 29.40 -0.87
CA GLY A 81 10.89 30.08 -1.69
C GLY A 81 10.68 31.59 -1.78
N THR A 82 11.27 32.21 -2.79
CA THR A 82 11.22 33.67 -2.99
C THR A 82 11.22 34.05 -4.47
N GLY A 83 10.64 35.20 -4.82
CA GLY A 83 10.69 35.78 -6.17
C GLY A 83 9.64 35.24 -7.14
N TYR A 84 8.71 34.41 -6.68
CA TYR A 84 7.67 33.81 -7.52
C TYR A 84 6.63 34.84 -7.96
N SER A 85 6.32 34.86 -9.26
CA SER A 85 5.27 35.72 -9.83
C SER A 85 4.19 34.94 -10.59
N GLY A 86 4.53 33.75 -11.09
CA GLY A 86 3.62 32.81 -11.73
C GLY A 86 4.10 31.37 -11.51
N PRO A 87 4.04 30.85 -10.27
CA PRO A 87 4.52 29.50 -9.97
C PRO A 87 3.70 28.44 -10.69
N SER A 88 4.37 27.38 -11.13
CA SER A 88 3.73 26.17 -11.66
C SER A 88 4.40 24.92 -11.10
N VAL A 89 3.68 23.80 -11.10
CA VAL A 89 4.18 22.51 -10.60
C VAL A 89 3.95 21.41 -11.63
N VAL A 90 4.97 20.56 -11.78
CA VAL A 90 4.90 19.35 -12.61
C VAL A 90 5.24 18.15 -11.75
N PHE A 91 4.38 17.13 -11.78
CA PHE A 91 4.61 15.84 -11.13
C PHE A 91 5.18 14.84 -12.11
N THR A 92 6.24 14.13 -11.70
CA THR A 92 6.89 13.08 -12.50
C THR A 92 7.26 11.88 -11.64
N GLY A 93 7.46 10.72 -12.28
CA GLY A 93 7.87 9.50 -11.59
C GLY A 93 6.76 8.88 -10.74
N GLY A 94 7.14 8.22 -9.64
CA GLY A 94 6.23 7.57 -8.69
C GLY A 94 5.54 6.29 -9.19
N GLY A 95 5.84 5.84 -10.41
CA GLY A 95 5.15 4.69 -11.04
C GLY A 95 3.72 4.98 -11.51
N GLY A 96 3.25 6.22 -11.40
CA GLY A 96 1.87 6.60 -11.74
C GLY A 96 1.54 6.38 -13.22
N SER A 97 0.41 5.73 -13.48
CA SER A 97 -0.17 5.56 -14.83
C SER A 97 -0.86 6.83 -15.31
N SER A 98 -1.29 7.69 -14.40
CA SER A 98 -1.76 9.04 -14.68
C SER A 98 -1.17 9.99 -13.65
N GLN A 99 -0.51 11.05 -14.11
CA GLN A 99 0.15 11.99 -13.21
C GLN A 99 -0.86 12.94 -12.56
N ALA A 100 -0.61 13.31 -11.31
CA ALA A 100 -1.35 14.33 -10.60
C ALA A 100 -1.18 15.69 -11.28
N VAL A 101 -2.20 16.53 -11.15
CA VAL A 101 -2.24 17.89 -11.69
C VAL A 101 -2.69 18.81 -10.57
N ALA A 102 -1.94 19.90 -10.37
CA ALA A 102 -2.24 20.91 -9.38
C ALA A 102 -1.85 22.30 -9.88
N THR A 103 -2.45 23.32 -9.27
CA THR A 103 -2.05 24.71 -9.44
C THR A 103 -1.41 25.23 -8.16
N LEU A 104 -0.51 26.19 -8.31
CA LEU A 104 0.12 26.89 -7.20
C LEU A 104 -0.36 28.35 -7.16
N THR A 105 -0.48 28.91 -5.97
CA THR A 105 -0.59 30.37 -5.79
C THR A 105 0.59 30.88 -4.98
N GLN A 106 0.91 32.15 -5.15
CA GLN A 106 1.93 32.84 -4.36
C GLN A 106 1.34 34.07 -3.67
N SER A 107 1.95 34.43 -2.54
CA SER A 107 1.71 35.69 -1.86
C SER A 107 3.05 36.29 -1.44
N GLY A 108 3.26 37.57 -1.72
CA GLY A 108 4.52 38.25 -1.37
C GLY A 108 5.78 37.66 -2.01
N GLY A 109 5.64 36.95 -3.15
CA GLY A 109 6.75 36.31 -3.85
C GLY A 109 7.09 34.90 -3.37
N ALA A 110 6.34 34.33 -2.43
CA ALA A 110 6.51 32.96 -1.95
C ALA A 110 5.31 32.09 -2.32
N VAL A 111 5.55 30.86 -2.75
CA VAL A 111 4.50 29.85 -2.98
C VAL A 111 3.76 29.60 -1.67
N ASN A 112 2.45 29.76 -1.69
CA ASN A 112 1.61 29.79 -0.49
C ASN A 112 0.55 28.68 -0.46
N THR A 113 -0.04 28.33 -1.61
CA THR A 113 -1.04 27.25 -1.68
C THR A 113 -0.77 26.32 -2.84
N ILE A 114 -1.17 25.06 -2.66
CA ILE A 114 -1.31 24.07 -3.72
C ILE A 114 -2.77 23.58 -3.77
N THR A 115 -3.33 23.53 -4.96
CA THR A 115 -4.70 23.04 -5.19
C THR A 115 -4.67 21.97 -6.26
N PHE A 116 -5.05 20.74 -5.90
CA PHE A 116 -5.13 19.63 -6.86
C PHE A 116 -6.39 19.74 -7.72
N THR A 117 -6.22 19.58 -9.03
CA THR A 117 -7.30 19.41 -10.00
C THR A 117 -7.49 17.95 -10.39
N SER A 118 -6.43 17.14 -10.28
CA SER A 118 -6.44 15.69 -10.40
C SER A 118 -5.37 15.09 -9.48
N PHE A 119 -5.72 14.03 -8.76
CA PHE A 119 -4.80 13.32 -7.88
C PHE A 119 -3.96 12.25 -8.58
N GLY A 120 -4.19 12.03 -9.88
CA GLY A 120 -3.53 10.98 -10.64
C GLY A 120 -3.93 9.56 -10.19
N SER A 121 -3.23 8.54 -10.70
CA SER A 121 -3.47 7.14 -10.36
C SER A 121 -2.26 6.24 -10.66
N GLY A 122 -2.23 5.06 -10.04
CA GLY A 122 -1.22 4.02 -10.24
C GLY A 122 0.09 4.20 -9.47
N TYR A 123 0.17 5.12 -8.51
CA TYR A 123 1.41 5.39 -7.77
C TYR A 123 1.84 4.20 -6.89
N THR A 124 3.11 3.80 -7.06
CA THR A 124 3.80 2.76 -6.28
C THR A 124 4.92 3.34 -5.41
N SER A 125 5.35 4.57 -5.70
CA SER A 125 6.29 5.37 -4.91
C SER A 125 5.93 6.85 -4.97
N THR A 126 6.52 7.66 -4.08
CA THR A 126 6.23 9.10 -4.04
C THR A 126 6.63 9.78 -5.35
N PRO A 127 5.73 10.52 -6.02
CA PRO A 127 6.10 11.30 -7.20
C PRO A 127 6.97 12.50 -6.83
N THR A 128 7.86 12.88 -7.75
CA THR A 128 8.66 14.09 -7.63
C THR A 128 7.84 15.28 -8.12
N ALA A 129 7.69 16.30 -7.27
CA ALA A 129 7.08 17.57 -7.63
C ALA A 129 8.16 18.62 -7.93
N THR A 130 8.22 19.09 -9.16
CA THR A 130 9.15 20.14 -9.59
C THR A 130 8.39 21.44 -9.74
N ILE A 131 8.81 22.46 -8.99
CA ILE A 131 8.25 23.82 -9.07
C ILE A 131 9.09 24.65 -10.04
N SER A 132 8.42 25.38 -10.92
CA SER A 132 9.02 26.39 -11.80
C SER A 132 8.28 27.73 -11.67
N ASP A 133 8.87 28.78 -12.21
CA ASP A 133 8.29 30.13 -12.25
C ASP A 133 8.56 30.74 -13.63
N THR A 134 7.67 31.63 -14.09
CA THR A 134 7.92 32.43 -15.30
C THR A 134 8.78 33.67 -15.01
N GLY A 135 9.00 34.01 -13.75
CA GLY A 135 9.87 35.09 -13.27
C GLY A 135 11.19 34.58 -12.69
N ALA A 136 11.58 35.14 -11.54
CA ALA A 136 12.84 34.86 -10.86
C ALA A 136 12.67 33.94 -9.63
N GLY A 137 11.52 33.25 -9.53
CA GLY A 137 11.18 32.38 -8.40
C GLY A 137 12.18 31.25 -8.20
N THR A 138 12.68 31.10 -6.97
CA THR A 138 13.61 30.01 -6.60
C THR A 138 13.37 29.50 -5.18
N GLY A 139 13.77 28.26 -4.94
CA GLY A 139 13.86 27.67 -3.59
C GLY A 139 12.58 27.09 -3.01
N ALA A 140 11.45 27.10 -3.74
CA ALA A 140 10.24 26.44 -3.26
C ALA A 140 10.34 24.91 -3.36
N SER A 141 9.78 24.21 -2.37
CA SER A 141 9.74 22.75 -2.32
C SER A 141 8.44 22.24 -1.71
N LEU A 142 8.03 21.04 -2.14
CA LEU A 142 6.85 20.34 -1.64
C LEU A 142 7.24 18.98 -1.08
N ALA A 143 6.50 18.52 -0.09
CA ALA A 143 6.43 17.10 0.24
C ALA A 143 5.08 16.55 -0.22
N VAL A 144 5.10 15.44 -0.95
CA VAL A 144 3.90 14.84 -1.58
C VAL A 144 3.58 13.53 -0.88
N GLY A 145 2.29 13.31 -0.61
CA GLY A 145 1.76 12.09 -0.02
C GLY A 145 0.96 11.32 -1.06
N PHE A 146 1.02 10.00 -1.00
CA PHE A 146 0.25 9.10 -1.86
C PHE A 146 -0.17 7.87 -1.05
N ILE A 147 -1.20 7.17 -1.51
CA ILE A 147 -1.50 5.82 -1.04
C ILE A 147 -0.98 4.85 -2.09
N ASN A 148 -0.20 3.85 -1.68
CA ASN A 148 0.35 2.86 -2.58
C ASN A 148 -0.78 2.05 -3.25
N VAL A 149 -0.69 1.85 -4.56
CA VAL A 149 -1.64 1.01 -5.32
C VAL A 149 -1.67 -0.44 -4.83
N LEU A 150 -0.59 -0.92 -4.23
CA LEU A 150 -0.48 -2.25 -3.64
C LEU A 150 -1.14 -2.35 -2.25
N THR A 151 -1.71 -1.27 -1.71
CA THR A 151 -2.46 -1.32 -0.45
C THR A 151 -3.61 -2.30 -0.58
N PHE A 152 -3.62 -3.32 0.28
CA PHE A 152 -4.67 -4.33 0.35
C PHE A 152 -5.77 -3.94 1.32
N ASP A 153 -5.36 -3.49 2.50
CA ASP A 153 -6.27 -3.07 3.56
C ASP A 153 -5.64 -1.94 4.39
N VAL A 154 -6.50 -1.18 5.05
CA VAL A 154 -6.12 -0.18 6.05
C VAL A 154 -6.63 -0.67 7.38
N LEU A 155 -5.76 -0.64 8.38
CA LEU A 155 -6.01 -1.15 9.72
C LEU A 155 -6.33 -0.01 10.68
N ASP A 156 -5.59 1.09 10.58
CA ASP A 156 -5.80 2.28 11.39
C ASP A 156 -5.30 3.53 10.67
N ILE A 157 -5.79 4.69 11.10
CA ILE A 157 -5.48 5.99 10.51
C ILE A 157 -5.24 7.00 11.63
N HIS A 158 -4.07 7.63 11.61
CA HIS A 158 -3.62 8.56 12.63
C HIS A 158 -3.23 9.92 12.05
N PRO A 159 -4.13 10.91 12.05
CA PRO A 159 -3.74 12.27 11.72
C PRO A 159 -2.89 12.88 12.85
N LEU A 160 -1.98 13.76 12.45
CA LEU A 160 -1.16 14.55 13.34
C LEU A 160 -1.71 15.98 13.40
N TRP A 161 -1.94 16.48 14.61
CA TRP A 161 -2.27 17.88 14.85
C TRP A 161 -1.28 18.50 15.84
N GLY A 162 -0.39 19.34 15.31
CA GLY A 162 0.75 19.83 16.06
C GLY A 162 1.63 18.66 16.52
N THR A 163 1.73 18.46 17.83
CA THR A 163 2.49 17.35 18.44
C THR A 163 1.63 16.14 18.79
N GLN A 164 0.30 16.25 18.67
CA GLN A 164 -0.62 15.17 19.00
C GLN A 164 -0.84 14.25 17.81
N ARG A 165 -0.66 12.95 18.03
CA ARG A 165 -1.18 11.89 17.18
C ARG A 165 -2.49 11.40 17.78
N TYR A 166 -3.58 11.42 17.03
CA TYR A 166 -4.88 10.87 17.43
C TYR A 166 -5.32 9.82 16.42
N SER A 167 -6.08 8.82 16.86
CA SER A 167 -6.63 7.77 15.99
C SER A 167 -8.04 8.19 15.54
N LEU A 168 -8.40 7.83 14.31
CA LEU A 168 -9.75 7.98 13.79
C LEU A 168 -10.57 6.72 14.07
N ASP A 169 -11.83 6.91 14.47
CA ASP A 169 -12.75 5.80 14.71
C ASP A 169 -13.13 5.11 13.40
N TRP A 170 -12.90 3.80 13.32
CA TRP A 170 -13.35 3.00 12.20
C TRP A 170 -14.84 2.68 12.30
N TYR A 171 -15.57 2.83 11.17
CA TYR A 171 -16.95 2.37 11.04
C TYR A 171 -17.15 1.54 9.77
N PRO A 172 -18.08 0.56 9.77
CA PRO A 172 -18.60 0.00 8.53
C PRO A 172 -19.15 1.10 7.63
N PHE A 173 -18.92 1.03 6.31
CA PHE A 173 -19.24 2.13 5.40
C PHE A 173 -20.69 2.62 5.46
N ARG A 174 -21.66 1.71 5.64
CA ARG A 174 -23.08 2.08 5.80
C ARG A 174 -23.29 3.00 7.01
N THR A 175 -22.68 2.66 8.15
CA THR A 175 -22.77 3.45 9.38
C THR A 175 -22.02 4.77 9.23
N PHE A 176 -20.81 4.73 8.66
CA PHE A 176 -20.04 5.93 8.36
C PHE A 176 -20.82 6.92 7.48
N SER A 177 -21.42 6.43 6.40
CA SER A 177 -22.20 7.26 5.49
C SER A 177 -23.42 7.89 6.16
N ALA A 178 -24.07 7.18 7.09
CA ALA A 178 -25.21 7.72 7.83
C ALA A 178 -24.80 8.81 8.84
N LEU A 179 -23.62 8.70 9.45
CA LEU A 179 -23.14 9.61 10.49
C LEU A 179 -22.40 10.83 9.93
N PHE A 180 -21.51 10.62 8.96
CA PHE A 180 -20.51 11.63 8.55
C PHE A 180 -20.73 12.19 7.14
N ARG A 181 -21.59 11.59 6.31
CA ARG A 181 -21.82 12.02 4.92
C ARG A 181 -23.20 12.63 4.67
N GLN A 182 -23.81 13.21 5.70
CA GLN A 182 -25.11 13.91 5.57
C GLN A 182 -24.97 15.24 4.80
N TRP A 183 -23.81 15.89 4.92
CA TRP A 183 -23.49 17.15 4.26
C TRP A 183 -22.29 16.96 3.35
N THR A 184 -22.28 17.65 2.21
CA THR A 184 -21.12 17.64 1.31
C THR A 184 -19.98 18.47 1.88
N ALA A 185 -18.75 18.20 1.44
CA ALA A 185 -17.56 18.93 1.88
C ALA A 185 -17.58 20.44 1.59
N ALA A 186 -18.44 20.90 0.67
CA ALA A 186 -18.64 22.33 0.42
C ALA A 186 -19.43 23.02 1.54
N ALA A 187 -20.29 22.28 2.25
CA ALA A 187 -21.15 22.81 3.30
C ALA A 187 -20.58 22.59 4.71
N TYR A 188 -19.74 21.57 4.90
CA TYR A 188 -19.23 21.20 6.21
C TYR A 188 -17.86 20.52 6.15
N GLN A 189 -16.86 21.15 6.76
CA GLN A 189 -15.53 20.61 6.98
C GLN A 189 -15.14 20.80 8.44
N ARG A 190 -14.45 19.82 9.01
CA ARG A 190 -13.92 19.86 10.38
C ARG A 190 -12.69 18.98 10.47
N GLN A 191 -12.02 19.07 11.61
CA GLN A 191 -11.09 18.03 12.02
C GLN A 191 -11.71 16.64 11.85
N PRO A 192 -11.07 15.73 11.09
CA PRO A 192 -11.56 14.37 10.90
C PRO A 192 -11.62 13.60 12.22
N VAL A 193 -12.62 12.74 12.38
CA VAL A 193 -12.75 11.89 13.58
C VAL A 193 -13.04 10.43 13.27
N ALA A 194 -13.42 10.12 12.03
CA ALA A 194 -13.82 8.79 11.63
C ALA A 194 -13.35 8.45 10.22
N TRP A 195 -13.30 7.16 9.93
CA TRP A 195 -13.00 6.66 8.60
C TRP A 195 -13.73 5.35 8.29
N ALA A 196 -13.80 5.04 7.00
CA ALA A 196 -14.36 3.78 6.52
C ALA A 196 -13.70 3.36 5.20
N VAL A 197 -13.71 2.07 4.92
CA VAL A 197 -13.30 1.54 3.61
C VAL A 197 -14.54 1.30 2.76
N TYR A 198 -14.50 1.70 1.50
CA TYR A 198 -15.53 1.37 0.50
C TYR A 198 -14.90 0.62 -0.66
N GLY A 199 -15.50 -0.51 -1.04
CA GLY A 199 -14.98 -1.37 -2.09
C GLY A 199 -13.61 -1.96 -1.76
N ASP A 200 -12.85 -2.27 -2.80
CA ASP A 200 -11.51 -2.83 -2.69
C ASP A 200 -10.41 -1.78 -2.50
N ASN A 201 -10.63 -0.56 -2.99
CA ASN A 201 -9.55 0.40 -3.25
C ASN A 201 -9.78 1.83 -2.72
N SER A 202 -10.74 2.06 -1.81
CA SER A 202 -11.01 3.43 -1.35
C SER A 202 -11.24 3.55 0.15
N VAL A 203 -10.71 4.62 0.72
CA VAL A 203 -10.89 5.04 2.10
C VAL A 203 -11.65 6.36 2.10
N PHE A 204 -12.65 6.45 2.95
CA PHE A 204 -13.38 7.66 3.25
C PHE A 204 -13.00 8.19 4.62
N ILE A 205 -12.86 9.51 4.73
CA ILE A 205 -12.53 10.22 5.96
C ILE A 205 -13.62 11.26 6.24
N GLY A 206 -14.07 11.29 7.50
CA GLY A 206 -15.26 12.03 7.93
C GLY A 206 -15.11 12.67 9.31
N PRO A 207 -15.61 13.89 9.51
CA PRO A 207 -15.97 14.89 8.49
C PRO A 207 -14.82 15.15 7.51
N PRO A 208 -15.11 15.72 6.31
CA PRO A 208 -14.06 16.13 5.39
C PRO A 208 -13.09 17.10 6.10
N PRO A 209 -11.77 16.96 5.89
CA PRO A 209 -10.77 17.77 6.59
C PRO A 209 -10.99 19.26 6.31
N ASP A 210 -10.91 20.10 7.34
CA ASP A 210 -10.99 21.57 7.26
C ASP A 210 -9.68 22.23 6.81
N GLN A 211 -8.58 21.50 6.92
CA GLN A 211 -7.25 21.91 6.47
C GLN A 211 -6.46 20.69 6.01
N SER A 212 -5.23 20.91 5.55
CA SER A 212 -4.32 19.82 5.27
C SER A 212 -3.77 19.21 6.55
N TYR A 213 -3.73 17.88 6.63
CA TYR A 213 -3.21 17.14 7.78
C TYR A 213 -2.09 16.21 7.35
N ASN A 214 -1.00 16.16 8.11
CA ASN A 214 -0.06 15.04 8.05
C ASN A 214 -0.76 13.83 8.67
N ILE A 215 -0.63 12.66 8.05
CA ILE A 215 -1.36 11.48 8.49
C ILE A 215 -0.58 10.20 8.23
N GLU A 216 -0.74 9.27 9.15
CA GLU A 216 -0.14 7.93 9.08
C GLU A 216 -1.26 6.91 8.84
N PHE A 217 -1.21 6.20 7.72
CA PHE A 217 -2.06 5.05 7.48
C PHE A 217 -1.30 3.79 7.86
N ASP A 218 -1.85 3.01 8.77
CA ASP A 218 -1.38 1.67 9.05
C ASP A 218 -2.04 0.71 8.09
N THR A 219 -1.26 0.12 7.20
CA THR A 219 -1.77 -0.63 6.05
C THR A 219 -1.15 -2.01 5.93
N ILE A 220 -1.89 -2.90 5.28
CA ILE A 220 -1.35 -4.14 4.71
C ILE A 220 -1.05 -3.85 3.23
N ILE A 221 0.16 -4.14 2.78
CA ILE A 221 0.59 -3.92 1.39
C ILE A 221 0.88 -5.26 0.72
N MET A 222 0.43 -5.43 -0.52
CA MET A 222 0.76 -6.58 -1.35
C MET A 222 2.25 -6.57 -1.72
N PRO A 223 2.90 -7.74 -1.74
CA PRO A 223 4.30 -7.82 -2.14
C PRO A 223 4.46 -7.41 -3.60
N THR A 224 5.46 -6.58 -3.88
CA THR A 224 5.90 -6.34 -5.27
C THR A 224 6.36 -7.67 -5.87
N PRO A 225 5.88 -8.02 -7.08
CA PRO A 225 6.35 -9.23 -7.75
C PRO A 225 7.85 -9.17 -7.97
N PHE A 226 8.54 -10.29 -7.71
CA PHE A 226 9.90 -10.47 -8.15
C PHE A 226 9.98 -10.44 -9.66
N ALA A 227 11.08 -9.91 -10.19
CA ALA A 227 11.34 -9.97 -11.63
C ALA A 227 11.60 -11.43 -12.04
N VAL A 228 11.31 -11.75 -13.31
CA VAL A 228 11.57 -13.09 -13.85
C VAL A 228 13.08 -13.33 -13.90
N ALA A 229 13.51 -14.53 -13.49
CA ALA A 229 14.91 -14.96 -13.41
C ALA A 229 15.78 -14.14 -12.45
N ASP A 230 15.16 -13.43 -11.50
CA ASP A 230 15.86 -12.81 -10.39
C ASP A 230 16.15 -13.85 -9.32
N THR A 231 17.39 -13.92 -8.84
CA THR A 231 17.79 -14.86 -7.78
C THR A 231 18.23 -14.13 -6.49
N THR A 232 18.33 -12.81 -6.56
CA THR A 232 19.08 -12.00 -5.58
C THR A 232 18.20 -11.11 -4.72
N THR A 233 17.02 -10.70 -5.21
CA THR A 233 16.13 -9.82 -4.44
C THR A 233 15.71 -10.51 -3.15
N VAL A 234 15.85 -9.77 -2.05
CA VAL A 234 15.41 -10.17 -0.72
C VAL A 234 13.90 -9.95 -0.61
N ASP A 235 13.19 -10.90 -0.03
CA ASP A 235 11.76 -10.74 0.22
C ASP A 235 11.51 -9.68 1.31
N ALA A 236 10.54 -8.80 1.04
CA ALA A 236 10.08 -7.80 2.00
C ALA A 236 9.10 -8.37 3.05
N ILE A 237 8.51 -9.54 2.80
CA ILE A 237 7.67 -10.24 3.78
C ILE A 237 8.53 -10.55 5.01
N PRO A 238 8.04 -10.38 6.25
CA PRO A 238 8.84 -10.70 7.44
C PRO A 238 9.29 -12.17 7.47
N ASN A 239 10.56 -12.43 7.79
CA ASN A 239 11.13 -13.79 7.77
C ASN A 239 10.32 -14.83 8.57
N MET A 240 9.67 -14.41 9.66
CA MET A 240 8.86 -15.29 10.51
C MET A 240 7.57 -15.78 9.82
N ALA A 241 7.16 -15.14 8.74
CA ALA A 241 5.94 -15.46 7.99
C ALA A 241 6.21 -16.24 6.71
N GLN A 242 7.47 -16.37 6.26
CA GLN A 242 7.79 -16.80 4.88
C GLN A 242 7.67 -18.30 4.64
N ASP A 243 7.82 -19.14 5.67
CA ASP A 243 7.84 -20.61 5.57
C ASP A 243 6.70 -21.25 4.75
N PRO A 244 5.45 -20.77 4.78
CA PRO A 244 4.35 -21.34 3.99
C PRO A 244 4.51 -21.15 2.46
N ILE A 245 5.25 -20.13 2.00
CA ILE A 245 5.27 -19.70 0.58
C ILE A 245 5.69 -20.83 -0.36
N GLN A 246 6.74 -21.57 0.00
CA GLN A 246 7.27 -22.69 -0.80
C GLN A 246 6.21 -23.78 -1.03
N PHE A 247 5.38 -24.09 -0.02
CA PHE A 247 4.36 -25.14 -0.11
C PHE A 247 3.22 -24.72 -1.04
N TYR A 248 2.77 -23.45 -0.95
CA TYR A 248 1.72 -22.97 -1.84
C TYR A 248 2.23 -22.87 -3.29
N ALA A 249 3.48 -22.47 -3.51
CA ALA A 249 4.08 -22.45 -4.83
C ALA A 249 4.19 -23.87 -5.43
N ALA A 250 4.62 -24.86 -4.64
CA ALA A 250 4.65 -26.26 -5.06
C ALA A 250 3.24 -26.82 -5.36
N TYR A 251 2.24 -26.46 -4.56
CA TYR A 251 0.83 -26.77 -4.83
C TYR A 251 0.39 -26.26 -6.21
N LEU A 252 0.67 -25.00 -6.55
CA LEU A 252 0.30 -24.43 -7.85
C LEU A 252 0.97 -25.18 -9.01
N ALA A 253 2.26 -25.52 -8.88
CA ALA A 253 3.00 -26.27 -9.88
C ALA A 253 2.43 -27.67 -10.11
N LYS A 254 2.13 -28.43 -9.05
CA LYS A 254 1.54 -29.77 -9.13
C LYS A 254 0.11 -29.74 -9.66
N LYS A 255 -0.69 -28.75 -9.26
CA LYS A 255 -2.04 -28.52 -9.78
C LYS A 255 -2.02 -28.22 -11.28
N ASN A 256 -1.08 -27.39 -11.75
CA ASN A 256 -0.92 -27.11 -13.17
C ASN A 256 -0.53 -28.36 -13.97
N ALA A 257 0.30 -29.23 -13.38
CA ALA A 257 0.65 -30.53 -13.94
C ALA A 257 -0.45 -31.61 -13.78
N GLN A 258 -1.65 -31.23 -13.32
CA GLN A 258 -2.80 -32.12 -13.08
C GLN A 258 -2.52 -33.27 -12.10
N ASN A 259 -1.51 -33.15 -11.24
CA ASN A 259 -1.23 -34.10 -10.18
C ASN A 259 -1.92 -33.67 -8.87
N TYR A 260 -3.22 -33.92 -8.79
CA TYR A 260 -4.06 -33.40 -7.69
C TYR A 260 -3.72 -34.01 -6.32
N GLY A 261 -3.25 -35.27 -6.27
CA GLY A 261 -2.92 -35.93 -5.00
C GLY A 261 -1.75 -35.26 -4.28
N GLU A 262 -0.65 -35.00 -4.98
CA GLU A 262 0.50 -34.27 -4.41
C GLU A 262 0.19 -32.80 -4.20
N ALA A 263 -0.60 -32.19 -5.10
CA ALA A 263 -1.03 -30.80 -4.94
C ALA A 263 -1.77 -30.60 -3.61
N GLU A 264 -2.70 -31.50 -3.27
CA GLU A 264 -3.45 -31.44 -2.02
C GLU A 264 -2.55 -31.62 -0.79
N GLN A 265 -1.53 -32.48 -0.85
CA GLN A 265 -0.55 -32.62 0.23
C GLN A 265 0.19 -31.31 0.50
N HIS A 266 0.71 -30.64 -0.53
CA HIS A 266 1.37 -29.36 -0.38
C HIS A 266 0.42 -28.26 0.13
N LEU A 267 -0.85 -28.28 -0.28
CA LEU A 267 -1.84 -27.34 0.25
C LEU A 267 -2.12 -27.58 1.74
N ASN A 268 -2.14 -28.84 2.20
CA ASN A 268 -2.29 -29.16 3.61
C ASN A 268 -1.06 -28.73 4.43
N ASP A 269 0.15 -28.94 3.89
CA ASP A 269 1.38 -28.45 4.51
C ASP A 269 1.39 -26.91 4.61
N TYR A 270 0.92 -26.22 3.56
CA TYR A 270 0.71 -24.77 3.58
C TYR A 270 -0.22 -24.35 4.72
N HIS A 271 -1.42 -24.93 4.82
CA HIS A 271 -2.37 -24.58 5.88
C HIS A 271 -1.82 -24.85 7.28
N ARG A 272 -1.06 -25.94 7.47
CA ARG A 272 -0.43 -26.23 8.76
C ARG A 272 0.55 -25.13 9.18
N ARG A 273 1.39 -24.66 8.26
CA ARG A 273 2.34 -23.57 8.52
C ARG A 273 1.64 -22.22 8.65
N LEU A 274 0.58 -22.01 7.88
CA LEU A 274 -0.22 -20.77 7.93
C LEU A 274 -0.78 -20.52 9.34
N MET A 275 -1.22 -21.55 10.05
CA MET A 275 -1.70 -21.44 11.43
C MET A 275 -0.63 -20.92 12.40
N GLU A 276 0.65 -21.24 12.17
CA GLU A 276 1.76 -20.74 12.98
C GLU A 276 1.98 -19.24 12.76
N VAL A 277 1.78 -18.77 11.52
CA VAL A 277 1.91 -17.36 11.14
C VAL A 277 0.73 -16.53 11.66
N THR A 278 -0.50 -17.00 11.48
CA THR A 278 -1.70 -16.27 11.93
C THR A 278 -1.77 -16.11 13.44
N ALA A 279 -1.17 -17.04 14.21
CA ALA A 279 -1.03 -16.89 15.67
C ALA A 279 -0.14 -15.70 16.08
N VAL A 280 0.77 -15.25 15.20
CA VAL A 280 1.66 -14.11 15.44
C VAL A 280 1.05 -12.81 14.92
N TYR A 281 0.43 -12.86 13.73
CA TYR A 281 -0.19 -11.71 13.08
C TYR A 281 -1.69 -11.71 13.32
N THR A 282 -2.09 -11.23 14.49
CA THR A 282 -3.50 -11.08 14.85
C THR A 282 -4.04 -9.75 14.38
N GLY A 283 -5.25 -9.74 13.81
CA GLY A 283 -5.84 -8.54 13.27
C GLY A 283 -7.07 -8.80 12.40
N ARG A 284 -7.76 -7.71 12.06
CA ARG A 284 -8.81 -7.75 11.04
C ARG A 284 -8.14 -7.85 9.68
N ILE A 285 -8.53 -8.86 8.90
CA ILE A 285 -8.09 -9.02 7.53
C ILE A 285 -9.31 -9.00 6.61
N LYS A 286 -9.18 -8.27 5.51
CA LYS A 286 -10.16 -8.28 4.43
C LYS A 286 -10.18 -9.64 3.74
N SER A 287 -11.31 -10.33 3.78
CA SER A 287 -11.49 -11.57 3.03
C SER A 287 -11.82 -11.30 1.56
N GLN A 288 -11.25 -12.09 0.65
CA GLN A 288 -11.61 -12.09 -0.77
C GLN A 288 -13.10 -12.42 -1.02
N TYR A 289 -13.76 -13.12 -0.09
CA TYR A 289 -15.15 -13.55 -0.21
C TYR A 289 -16.14 -12.70 0.61
N GLY A 290 -15.74 -11.48 1.01
CA GLY A 290 -16.66 -10.46 1.51
C GLY A 290 -17.09 -10.57 2.98
N THR A 291 -16.57 -11.55 3.73
CA THR A 291 -16.73 -11.59 5.20
C THR A 291 -15.36 -11.46 5.84
N GLY A 292 -15.02 -10.27 6.33
CA GLY A 292 -13.80 -10.11 7.13
C GLY A 292 -13.89 -11.04 8.32
N VAL A 293 -13.09 -12.09 8.32
CA VAL A 293 -12.96 -12.98 9.47
C VAL A 293 -11.98 -12.27 10.39
N SER A 294 -12.42 -11.96 11.61
CA SER A 294 -11.48 -11.64 12.68
C SER A 294 -10.61 -12.87 12.88
N VAL A 295 -9.33 -12.78 12.56
CA VAL A 295 -8.37 -13.81 12.95
C VAL A 295 -8.29 -13.76 14.48
N PRO A 296 -8.43 -14.91 15.19
CA PRO A 296 -8.39 -14.94 16.65
C PRO A 296 -7.10 -14.35 17.23
#